data_AF-A0A7X6N250-F1
#
_entry.id   AF-A0A7X6N250-F1
#
_cell.length_a   1.000
_cell.length_b   1.000
_cell.length_c   1.000
_cell.angle_alpha   90.00
_cell.angle_beta   90.00
_cell.angle_gamma   90.00
#
_symmetry.space_group_name_H-M   'P 1'
#
loop_
_entity.id
_entity.type
_entity.pdbx_description
1 polymer ?
#
loop_
_entity_poly.entity_id
_entity_poly.type
_entity_poly.pdbx_seq_one_letter_code
_entity_poly.pdbx_strand_id
1 'polypeptide(L)' 'MIKIFSGNDIEKVIKEIDEWMIANNASFYGSKAIHKRDLPDGSFEFTVNVKL' A
#
# COMPACT_ATOMS: atom_id res chain seq x y z
N MET A 1 9.54 -5.17 -5.26
CA MET A 1 9.43 -3.70 -5.39
C MET A 1 8.69 -3.17 -4.17
N ILE A 2 9.18 -2.10 -3.56
CA ILE A 2 8.55 -1.49 -2.37
C ILE A 2 7.93 -0.16 -2.78
N LYS A 3 6.67 0.05 -2.42
CA LYS A 3 5.95 1.31 -2.58
C LYS A 3 5.32 1.70 -1.24
N ILE A 4 5.36 3.00 -0.93
CA ILE A 4 4.76 3.56 0.28
C ILE A 4 3.59 4.45 -0.14
N PHE A 5 2.47 4.29 0.54
CA PHE A 5 1.27 5.10 0.40
C PHE A 5 0.96 5.73 1.75
N SER A 6 0.48 6.97 1.77
CA SER A 6 0.20 7.71 3.01
C SER A 6 -1.12 8.45 2.88
N GLY A 7 -1.92 8.48 3.93
CA GLY A 7 -3.16 9.25 3.92
C GLY A 7 -3.90 9.25 5.25
N ASN A 8 -5.00 9.98 5.27
CA ASN A 8 -5.89 10.11 6.44
C ASN A 8 -7.20 9.33 6.25
N ASP A 9 -7.43 8.80 5.04
CA ASP A 9 -8.65 8.11 4.63
C ASP A 9 -8.28 6.73 4.08
N ILE A 10 -8.64 5.69 4.84
CA ILE A 10 -8.14 4.34 4.60
C ILE A 10 -8.70 3.75 3.30
N GLU A 11 -9.94 4.10 2.94
CA GLU A 11 -10.58 3.62 1.74
C GLU A 11 -9.89 4.18 0.49
N LYS A 12 -9.52 5.47 0.52
CA LYS A 12 -8.75 6.09 -0.56
C LYS A 12 -7.39 5.45 -0.72
N VAL A 13 -6.67 5.23 0.38
CA VAL A 13 -5.33 4.64 0.30
C VAL A 13 -5.38 3.19 -0.19
N ILE A 14 -6.37 2.40 0.25
CA ILE A 14 -6.57 1.04 -0.28
C ILE A 14 -6.86 1.07 -1.78
N LYS A 15 -7.70 2.00 -2.25
CA LYS A 15 -8.00 2.16 -3.68
C LYS A 15 -6.75 2.51 -4.49
N GLU A 16 -5.91 3.43 -4.00
CA GLU A 16 -4.64 3.77 -4.64
C GLU A 16 -3.68 2.58 -4.73
N ILE A 17 -3.64 1.74 -3.68
CA ILE A 17 -2.84 0.52 -3.68
C ILE A 17 -3.34 -0.45 -4.76
N ASP A 18 -4.65 -0.65 -4.86
CA ASP A 18 -5.27 -1.54 -5.84
C ASP A 18 -4.99 -1.08 -7.28
N GLU A 19 -5.22 0.21 -7.57
CA GLU A 19 -4.92 0.82 -8.87
C GLU A 19 -3.44 0.68 -9.25
N TRP A 20 -2.54 0.93 -8.28
CA TRP A 20 -1.11 0.78 -8.49
C TRP A 20 -0.72 -0.68 -8.77
N MET A 21 -1.32 -1.64 -8.08
CA MET A 21 -1.01 -3.05 -8.31
C MET A 21 -1.48 -3.54 -9.69
N ILE A 22 -2.70 -3.16 -10.10
CA ILE A 22 -3.23 -3.48 -11.43
C ILE A 22 -2.32 -2.91 -12.51
N ALA A 23 -1.89 -1.65 -12.37
CA ALA A 23 -0.99 -0.99 -13.32
C ALA A 23 0.38 -1.68 -13.45
N ASN A 24 0.84 -2.36 -12.39
CA ASN A 24 2.13 -3.05 -12.38
C ASN A 24 2.00 -4.56 -12.64
N ASN A 25 0.80 -5.07 -12.98
CA ASN A 25 0.51 -6.50 -13.10
C ASN A 25 0.99 -7.30 -11.86
N ALA A 26 0.95 -6.66 -10.69
CA ALA A 26 1.44 -7.20 -9.44
C ALA A 26 0.32 -7.97 -8.73
N SER A 27 0.67 -9.06 -8.04
CA SER A 27 -0.30 -9.83 -7.25
C SER A 27 0.05 -9.80 -5.76
N PHE A 28 -0.97 -9.69 -4.91
CA PHE A 28 -0.80 -9.91 -3.48
C PHE A 28 -0.40 -11.36 -3.17
N TYR A 29 -0.81 -12.32 -4.00
CA TYR A 29 -0.43 -13.72 -3.85
C TYR A 29 1.06 -13.90 -4.17
N GLY A 30 1.88 -14.08 -3.11
CA GLY A 30 3.34 -14.18 -3.19
C GLY A 30 4.09 -12.92 -2.75
N SER A 31 3.37 -11.84 -2.43
CA SER A 31 3.91 -10.58 -1.93
C SER A 31 4.07 -10.61 -0.41
N LYS A 32 5.21 -10.11 0.09
CA LYS A 32 5.72 -10.50 1.41
C LYS A 32 5.12 -9.75 2.61
N ALA A 33 4.50 -8.59 2.44
CA ALA A 33 3.77 -7.90 3.52
C ALA A 33 3.16 -6.59 3.02
N ILE A 34 1.97 -6.26 3.54
CA ILE A 34 1.51 -4.88 3.68
C ILE A 34 1.75 -4.51 5.14
N HIS A 35 2.55 -3.48 5.41
CA HIS A 35 2.75 -2.97 6.75
C HIS A 35 2.07 -1.61 6.91
N LYS A 36 1.18 -1.49 7.90
CA LYS A 36 0.55 -0.23 8.29
C LYS A 36 1.32 0.41 9.44
N ARG A 37 1.67 1.68 9.33
CA ARG A 37 2.24 2.51 10.38
C ARG A 37 1.34 3.70 10.63
N ASP A 38 0.97 3.94 11.89
CA ASP A 38 0.26 5.15 12.29
C ASP A 38 1.27 6.28 12.55
N LEU A 39 0.98 7.48 12.04
CA LEU A 39 1.84 8.65 12.16
C LEU A 39 1.36 9.58 13.29
N PRO A 40 2.25 10.40 13.88
CA PRO A 40 1.93 11.26 15.02
C PRO A 40 0.88 12.34 14.73
N ASP A 41 0.68 12.68 13.46
CA ASP A 41 -0.30 13.66 12.98
C ASP A 41 -1.70 13.06 12.75
N GLY A 42 -1.90 11.79 13.08
CA GLY A 42 -3.16 11.07 12.89
C GLY A 42 -3.35 10.49 11.49
N SER A 43 -2.36 10.65 10.60
CA SER A 43 -2.31 9.96 9.31
C SER A 43 -1.76 8.53 9.47
N PHE A 44 -1.81 7.73 8.40
CA PHE A 44 -1.19 6.41 8.38
C PHE A 44 -0.47 6.16 7.06
N GLU A 45 0.51 5.28 7.11
CA GLU A 45 1.31 4.85 5.98
C GLU A 45 1.18 3.35 5.75
N PHE A 46 1.04 2.95 4.50
CA PHE A 46 1.07 1.58 4.04
C PHE A 46 2.33 1.34 3.22
N THR A 47 3.19 0.46 3.71
CA THR A 47 4.33 -0.06 2.94
C THR A 47 3.92 -1.36 2.26
N VAL A 48 3.88 -1.36 0.94
CA VAL A 48 3.48 -2.48 0.11
C VAL A 48 4.72 -3.04 -0.59
N ASN A 49 5.08 -4.29 -0.29
CA ASN A 49 6.20 -4.98 -0.93
C ASN A 49 5.69 -6.11 -1.84
N VAL A 50 5.66 -5.83 -3.14
CA VAL A 50 5.20 -6.79 -4.16
C VAL A 50 6.34 -7.42 -4.92
N LYS A 51 6.15 -8.68 -5.33
CA LYS A 51 7.03 -9.36 -6.26
C LYS A 51 6.43 -9.21 -7.67
N LEU A 52 7.19 -8.63 -8.60
CA LEU A 52 6.89 -8.61 -10.03
C LEU A 52 7.40 -9.90 -10.67
#